data_AF-X1Q6V2-F1
#
_entry.id   AF-X1Q6V2-F1
#
_cell.length_a   1.000
_cell.length_b   1.000
_cell.length_c   1.000
_cell.angle_alpha   90.00
_cell.angle_beta   90.00
_cell.angle_gamma   90.00
#
_symmetry.space_group_name_H-M   'P 1'
#
loop_
_entity.id
_entity.type
_entity.pdbx_description
1 polymer ?
#
loop_
_entity_poly.entity_id
_entity_poly.type
_entity_poly.pdbx_seq_one_letter_code
_entity_poly.pdbx_strand_id
1 'polypeptide(L)'
;TSNSYPTLNLSHACGIILYEIYKKINIINIGRGEKPVLLANKNEKQVLYDIINKLITKLKVRTHKKENVFFAFKNVFERAFVSRKEISLILSVFSKLDSLIKKRKIYKN
;
A
#
# COMPACT_ATOMS: atom_id res chain seq x y z
N THR A 1 6.41 -22.41 25.74
CA THR A 1 6.36 -23.06 27.06
C THR A 1 7.51 -22.51 27.89
N SER A 2 7.33 -22.34 29.21
CA SER A 2 8.48 -21.98 30.06
C SER A 2 9.38 -23.21 30.22
N ASN A 3 10.69 -22.99 30.36
CA ASN A 3 11.64 -24.09 30.53
C ASN A 3 11.41 -24.87 31.85
N SER A 4 10.77 -24.23 32.83
CA SER A 4 10.44 -24.79 34.14
C SER A 4 9.15 -25.62 34.16
N TYR A 5 8.29 -25.49 33.15
CA TYR A 5 7.05 -26.26 33.04
C TYR A 5 6.74 -26.55 31.56
N PRO A 6 7.42 -27.56 30.97
CA PRO A 6 7.33 -27.85 29.54
C PRO A 6 6.06 -28.64 29.17
N THR A 7 5.25 -29.06 30.15
CA THR A 7 4.04 -29.82 29.92
C THR A 7 2.85 -28.90 29.64
N LEU A 8 2.11 -29.21 28.58
CA LEU A 8 0.90 -28.50 28.21
C LEU A 8 -0.29 -29.47 28.29
N ASN A 9 -1.43 -29.01 28.80
CA ASN A 9 -2.65 -29.78 28.78
C ASN A 9 -2.99 -30.19 27.33
N LEU A 10 -3.46 -31.43 27.14
CA LEU A 10 -3.71 -32.00 25.82
C LEU A 10 -4.65 -31.12 24.98
N SER A 11 -5.74 -30.62 25.56
CA SER A 11 -6.69 -29.74 24.86
C SER A 11 -6.04 -28.42 24.42
N HIS A 12 -5.14 -27.88 25.23
CA HIS A 12 -4.37 -26.67 24.88
C HIS A 12 -3.35 -26.96 23.78
N ALA A 13 -2.65 -28.09 23.84
CA ALA A 13 -1.71 -28.50 22.80
C ALA A 13 -2.42 -28.69 21.46
N CYS A 14 -3.56 -29.40 21.46
CA CYS A 14 -4.42 -29.53 20.29
C CYS A 14 -4.90 -28.16 19.80
N GLY A 15 -5.36 -27.27 20.69
CA GLY A 15 -5.80 -25.92 20.32
C GLY A 15 -4.73 -25.11 19.61
N ILE A 16 -3.50 -25.12 20.10
CA ILE A 16 -2.37 -24.41 19.48
C ILE A 16 -2.03 -25.00 18.11
N ILE A 17 -1.92 -26.32 18.00
CA ILE A 17 -1.59 -27.00 16.74
C ILE A 17 -2.67 -26.72 15.68
N LEU A 18 -3.94 -26.88 16.05
CA LEU A 18 -5.07 -26.63 15.15
C LEU A 18 -5.14 -25.16 14.72
N TYR A 19 -4.84 -24.22 15.62
CA TYR A 19 -4.76 -22.80 15.29
C TYR A 19 -3.63 -22.49 14.30
N GLU A 20 -2.44 -23.04 14.49
CA GLU A 20 -1.31 -22.84 13.57
C GLU A 20 -1.57 -23.48 12.19
N ILE A 21 -2.20 -24.65 12.15
CA ILE A 21 -2.67 -25.27 10.90
C ILE A 21 -3.70 -24.38 10.22
N TYR A 22 -4.72 -23.93 10.96
CA TYR A 22 -5.77 -23.04 10.45
C TYR A 22 -5.16 -21.76 9.86
N LYS A 23 -4.20 -21.14 10.54
CA LYS A 23 -3.51 -19.92 10.10
C LYS A 23 -2.62 -20.13 8.86
N LYS A 24 -2.05 -21.32 8.68
CA LYS A 24 -1.28 -21.66 7.47
C LYS A 24 -2.17 -21.96 6.27
N ILE A 25 -3.27 -22.69 6.49
CA ILE A 25 -4.22 -23.06 5.44
C ILE A 25 -5.01 -21.85 4.97
N ASN A 26 -5.53 -21.08 5.92
CA ASN A 26 -6.24 -19.84 5.65
C ASN A 26 -5.20 -18.74 5.71
N ILE A 27 -4.63 -18.35 4.57
CA ILE A 27 -3.74 -17.18 4.46
C ILE A 27 -4.49 -16.01 5.12
N ILE A 28 -4.19 -15.72 6.39
CA ILE A 28 -4.77 -14.59 7.11
C ILE A 28 -4.10 -13.34 6.55
N ASN A 29 -4.55 -12.94 5.37
CA ASN A 29 -4.26 -11.63 4.83
C ASN A 29 -4.79 -10.62 5.85
N ILE A 30 -3.98 -9.62 6.17
CA ILE A 30 -4.30 -8.60 7.17
C ILE A 30 -5.69 -8.01 6.86
N GLY A 31 -6.71 -8.41 7.63
CA GLY A 31 -8.12 -8.13 7.38
C GLY A 31 -9.00 -9.33 7.74
N ARG A 32 -9.86 -9.20 8.76
CA ARG A 32 -10.75 -10.30 9.21
C ARG A 32 -11.87 -10.56 8.18
N GLY A 33 -12.17 -11.82 7.88
CA GLY A 33 -13.35 -12.24 7.09
C GLY A 33 -13.04 -12.93 5.74
N GLU A 34 -14.09 -13.37 5.03
CA GLU A 34 -14.00 -14.09 3.74
C GLU A 34 -13.36 -13.27 2.61
N LYS A 35 -13.35 -11.93 2.74
CA LYS A 35 -12.79 -10.99 1.76
C LYS A 35 -11.81 -10.03 2.46
N PRO A 36 -10.58 -10.49 2.76
CA PRO A 36 -9.61 -9.67 3.46
C PRO A 36 -9.22 -8.46 2.63
N VAL A 37 -8.97 -7.34 3.30
CA VAL A 37 -8.46 -6.12 2.67
C VAL A 37 -7.02 -6.38 2.21
N LEU A 38 -6.82 -6.42 0.90
CA LEU A 38 -5.47 -6.57 0.36
C LEU A 38 -4.72 -5.25 0.50
N LEU A 39 -3.60 -5.28 1.21
CA LEU A 39 -2.67 -4.14 1.29
C LEU A 39 -1.96 -3.94 -0.06
N ALA A 40 -1.69 -2.68 -0.36
CA ALA A 40 -0.93 -2.34 -1.54
C ALA A 40 0.52 -2.78 -1.42
N ASN A 41 1.02 -3.42 -2.47
CA ASN A 41 2.39 -3.88 -2.55
C ASN A 41 3.34 -2.76 -2.98
N LYS A 42 4.65 -3.05 -2.94
CA LYS A 42 5.70 -2.11 -3.32
C LYS A 42 5.56 -1.62 -4.77
N ASN A 43 5.18 -2.50 -5.70
CA ASN A 43 5.04 -2.16 -7.11
C ASN A 43 3.88 -1.17 -7.34
N GLU A 44 2.75 -1.38 -6.68
CA GLU A 44 1.59 -0.46 -6.74
C GLU A 44 1.94 0.93 -6.18
N LYS A 45 2.69 0.99 -5.08
CA LYS A 45 3.21 2.26 -4.54
C LYS A 45 4.21 2.93 -5.51
N GLN A 46 5.06 2.14 -6.17
CA GLN A 46 6.04 2.68 -7.12
C GLN A 46 5.34 3.36 -8.31
N VAL A 47 4.28 2.77 -8.85
CA VAL A 47 3.49 3.38 -9.94
C VAL A 47 2.91 4.74 -9.49
N LEU A 48 2.47 4.85 -8.23
CA LEU A 48 1.99 6.11 -7.65
C LEU A 48 3.10 7.15 -7.56
N TYR A 49 4.31 6.77 -7.16
CA TYR A 49 5.45 7.68 -7.09
C TYR A 49 5.87 8.18 -8.47
N ASP A 50 5.85 7.31 -9.47
CA ASP A 50 6.20 7.67 -10.84
C ASP A 50 5.21 8.70 -11.41
N ILE A 51 3.92 8.55 -11.14
CA ILE A 51 2.92 9.51 -11.62
C ILE A 51 3.00 10.85 -10.87
N ILE A 52 3.26 10.83 -9.57
CA ILE A 52 3.48 12.05 -8.79
C ILE A 52 4.68 12.81 -9.33
N ASN A 53 5.79 12.14 -9.62
CA ASN A 53 6.98 12.79 -10.17
C ASN A 53 6.72 13.41 -11.56
N LYS A 54 5.97 12.71 -12.42
CA LYS A 54 5.50 13.24 -13.72
C LYS A 54 4.66 14.51 -13.53
N LEU A 55 3.74 14.50 -12.58
CA LEU A 55 2.88 15.64 -12.29
C LEU A 55 3.66 16.84 -11.74
N ILE A 56 4.56 16.64 -10.77
CA ILE A 56 5.44 17.68 -10.22
C ILE A 56 6.22 18.37 -11.34
N THR A 57 6.76 17.57 -12.27
CA THR A 57 7.50 18.07 -13.42
C THR A 57 6.59 18.84 -14.39
N LYS A 58 5.43 18.29 -14.74
CA LYS A 58 4.51 18.90 -15.71
C LYS A 58 3.86 20.18 -15.19
N LEU A 59 3.57 20.26 -13.90
CA LEU A 59 3.01 21.43 -13.21
C LEU A 59 4.04 22.55 -12.98
N LYS A 60 5.32 22.33 -13.33
CA LYS A 60 6.41 23.29 -13.16
C LYS A 60 6.55 23.75 -11.70
N VAL A 61 6.43 22.82 -10.74
CA VAL A 61 6.73 23.09 -9.33
C VAL A 61 8.15 23.66 -9.23
N ARG A 62 8.32 24.70 -8.41
CA ARG A 62 9.62 25.38 -8.21
C ARG A 62 10.71 24.36 -7.88
N THR A 63 11.87 24.47 -8.53
CA THR A 63 12.98 23.50 -8.47
C THR A 63 13.36 23.12 -7.04
N HIS A 64 13.58 24.09 -6.17
CA HIS A 64 13.93 23.89 -4.75
C HIS A 64 12.83 23.19 -3.91
N LYS A 65 11.59 23.09 -4.42
CA LYS A 65 10.48 22.41 -3.72
C LYS A 65 10.15 21.03 -4.28
N LYS A 66 10.67 20.65 -5.45
CA LYS A 66 10.27 19.41 -6.14
C LYS A 66 10.49 18.18 -5.28
N GLU A 67 11.68 18.07 -4.69
CA GLU A 67 12.05 16.94 -3.82
C GLU A 67 11.18 16.92 -2.57
N ASN A 68 11.01 18.05 -1.89
CA ASN A 68 10.19 18.13 -0.68
C ASN A 68 8.74 17.73 -0.94
N VAL A 69 8.17 18.12 -2.09
CA VAL A 69 6.81 17.70 -2.47
C VAL A 69 6.76 16.19 -2.74
N PHE A 70 7.73 15.65 -3.47
CA PHE A 70 7.80 14.21 -3.73
C PHE A 70 7.93 13.40 -2.42
N PHE A 71 8.84 13.81 -1.54
CA PHE A 71 9.04 13.15 -0.25
C PHE A 71 7.83 13.29 0.67
N ALA A 72 7.10 14.41 0.65
CA ALA A 72 5.86 14.54 1.40
C ALA A 72 4.84 13.47 0.99
N PHE A 73 4.62 13.27 -0.31
CA PHE A 73 3.77 12.19 -0.80
C PHE A 73 4.31 10.82 -0.43
N LYS A 74 5.58 10.54 -0.74
CA LYS A 74 6.21 9.24 -0.46
C LYS A 74 6.10 8.89 1.02
N ASN A 75 6.45 9.81 1.91
CA ASN A 75 6.44 9.58 3.35
C ASN A 75 5.03 9.31 3.90
N VAL A 76 3.99 9.94 3.33
CA VAL A 76 2.60 9.64 3.69
C VAL A 76 2.22 8.21 3.28
N PHE A 77 2.51 7.81 2.04
CA PHE A 77 2.14 6.49 1.53
C PHE A 77 3.04 5.35 2.04
N GLU A 78 4.27 5.63 2.46
CA GLU A 78 5.12 4.64 3.13
C GLU A 78 4.62 4.33 4.54
N ARG A 79 4.18 5.34 5.30
CA ARG A 79 3.67 5.14 6.66
C ARG A 79 2.23 4.63 6.70
N ALA A 80 1.44 4.84 5.65
CA ALA A 80 0.05 4.43 5.61
C ALA A 80 -0.13 2.95 5.21
N PHE A 81 -1.03 2.25 5.92
CA PHE A 81 -1.50 0.91 5.56
C PHE A 81 -2.60 1.00 4.50
N VAL A 82 -2.21 1.42 3.29
CA VAL A 82 -3.15 1.63 2.19
C VAL A 82 -3.52 0.32 1.52
N SER A 83 -4.81 0.10 1.28
CA SER A 83 -5.30 -1.04 0.51
C SER A 83 -5.02 -0.88 -0.99
N ARG A 84 -4.99 -1.99 -1.72
CA ARG A 84 -4.91 -2.00 -3.20
C ARG A 84 -6.01 -1.17 -3.84
N LYS A 85 -7.23 -1.25 -3.29
CA LYS A 85 -8.39 -0.50 -3.78
C LYS A 85 -8.18 1.00 -3.65
N GLU A 86 -7.73 1.46 -2.49
CA GLU A 86 -7.44 2.88 -2.26
C GLU A 86 -6.32 3.39 -3.17
N ILE A 87 -5.20 2.68 -3.30
CA ILE A 87 -4.14 3.07 -4.24
C ILE A 87 -4.66 3.13 -5.67
N SER A 88 -5.46 2.15 -6.11
CA SER A 88 -6.02 2.13 -7.46
C SER A 88 -6.94 3.33 -7.75
N LEU A 89 -7.81 3.69 -6.80
CA LEU A 89 -8.67 4.87 -6.91
C LEU A 89 -7.85 6.17 -6.99
N ILE A 90 -6.84 6.30 -6.12
CA ILE A 90 -5.93 7.46 -6.11
C ILE A 90 -5.16 7.55 -7.44
N LEU A 91 -4.58 6.44 -7.90
CA LEU A 91 -3.89 6.34 -9.20
C LEU A 91 -4.79 6.73 -10.36
N SER A 92 -6.06 6.33 -10.34
CA SER A 92 -7.04 6.66 -11.39
C SER A 92 -7.25 8.16 -11.50
N VAL A 93 -7.39 8.85 -10.37
CA VAL A 93 -7.54 10.32 -10.31
C VAL A 93 -6.26 11.00 -10.82
N PHE A 94 -5.09 10.61 -10.33
CA PHE A 94 -3.82 11.21 -10.78
C PHE A 94 -3.53 10.95 -12.26
N SER A 95 -3.90 9.78 -12.78
CA SER A 95 -3.79 9.43 -14.20
C SER A 95 -4.68 10.30 -15.07
N LYS A 96 -5.91 10.57 -14.62
CA LYS A 96 -6.79 11.51 -15.31
C LYS A 96 -6.23 12.92 -15.31
N LEU A 97 -5.70 13.38 -14.17
CA LEU A 97 -5.03 14.67 -14.02
C LEU A 97 -3.84 14.82 -14.98
N ASP A 98 -2.97 13.81 -15.05
CA ASP A 98 -1.82 13.79 -15.95
C ASP A 98 -2.23 13.88 -17.43
N SER A 99 -3.30 13.17 -17.81
CA SER A 99 -3.89 13.20 -19.15
C SER A 99 -4.47 14.58 -19.50
N LEU A 100 -5.20 15.22 -18.59
CA LEU A 100 -5.77 16.56 -18.80
C LEU A 100 -4.67 17.62 -18.98
N ILE A 101 -3.62 17.56 -18.15
CA ILE A 101 -2.47 18.45 -18.27
C ILE A 101 -1.75 18.23 -19.60
N LYS A 102 -1.58 16.97 -20.03
CA LYS A 102 -0.99 16.64 -21.34
C LYS A 102 -1.80 17.24 -22.48
N LYS A 103 -3.14 17.08 -22.47
CA LYS A 103 -4.03 17.67 -23.47
C LYS A 103 -3.89 19.20 -23.51
N ARG A 104 -3.94 19.88 -22.36
CA ARG A 104 -3.84 21.35 -22.31
C ARG A 104 -2.52 21.89 -22.85
N LYS A 105 -1.42 21.16 -22.73
CA LYS A 105 -0.13 21.56 -23.33
C LYS A 105 -0.12 21.45 -24.85
N ILE A 106 -0.87 20.53 -25.44
CA ILE A 106 -0.99 20.37 -26.90
C ILE A 106 -1.73 21.57 -27.52
N TYR A 107 -2.73 22.13 -26.82
CA TYR A 107 -3.50 23.28 -27.28
C TYR A 107 -2.89 24.66 -26.96
N LYS A 108 -1.68 24.69 -26.37
CA LYS A 108 -0.97 25.93 -26.03
C LYS A 108 0.25 26.21 -26.91
N ASN A 109 0.42 25.44 -27.98
CA ASN A 109 1.40 25.69 -29.03
C ASN A 109 0.70 26.33 -30.22
#